data_AF-A0A6A6Q8Z1-F1
#
_entry.id   AF-A0A6A6Q8Z1-F1
#
_cell.length_a   1.000
_cell.length_b   1.000
_cell.length_c   1.000
_cell.angle_alpha   90.00
_cell.angle_beta   90.00
_cell.angle_gamma   90.00
#
_symmetry.space_group_name_H-M   'P 1'
#
loop_
_entity.id
_entity.type
_entity.pdbx_description
1 polymer ?
#
loop_
_entity_poly.entity_id
_entity_poly.type
_entity_poly.pdbx_seq_one_letter_code
_entity_poly.pdbx_strand_id
1 'polypeptide(L)'
;MPAPTVLSAFMSLTPTEPVLVFASNTDAETFQSRCRQGRILSAQSGRWVYLPLPAGLQRVRTARGGDVAFEFDSNRNAAAWNLSIGEVGKIYASSKEKPRFDQGVYLGRVWK
;
A
#
# COMPACT_ATOMS: atom_id res chain seq x y z
N MET A 1 -10.95 -14.00 12.26
CA MET A 1 -9.52 -13.63 12.25
C MET A 1 -9.42 -12.12 12.08
N PRO A 2 -8.48 -11.44 12.76
CA PRO A 2 -8.24 -10.01 12.54
C PRO A 2 -7.85 -9.76 11.07
N ALA A 3 -8.11 -8.54 10.58
CA ALA A 3 -7.73 -8.17 9.23
C ALA A 3 -6.19 -8.14 9.11
N PRO A 4 -5.62 -8.63 7.99
CA PRO A 4 -4.18 -8.60 7.79
C PRO A 4 -3.69 -7.15 7.81
N THR A 5 -2.69 -6.87 8.66
CA THR A 5 -2.17 -5.51 8.85
C THR A 5 -0.87 -5.34 8.08
N VAL A 6 -0.84 -4.36 7.19
CA VAL A 6 0.38 -3.96 6.46
C VAL A 6 1.32 -3.25 7.44
N LEU A 7 2.53 -3.77 7.60
CA LEU A 7 3.54 -3.18 8.49
C LEU A 7 4.29 -2.04 7.81
N SER A 8 4.59 -2.20 6.53
CA SER A 8 5.29 -1.24 5.70
C SER A 8 5.11 -1.62 4.23
N ALA A 9 5.67 -0.82 3.33
CA ALA A 9 5.69 -1.09 1.90
C ALA A 9 6.98 -0.57 1.28
N PHE A 10 7.34 -1.05 0.09
CA PHE A 10 8.45 -0.51 -0.69
C PHE A 10 8.21 -0.71 -2.19
N MET A 11 9.10 -0.16 -3.02
CA MET A 11 9.11 -0.42 -4.46
C MET A 11 10.22 -1.42 -4.79
N SER A 12 9.84 -2.56 -5.36
CA SER A 12 10.79 -3.38 -6.12
C SER A 12 11.15 -2.64 -7.40
N LEU A 13 12.39 -2.83 -7.89
CA LEU A 13 12.88 -2.16 -9.10
C LEU A 13 12.88 -3.10 -10.32
N THR A 14 12.93 -4.42 -10.12
CA THR A 14 13.06 -5.42 -11.20
C THR A 14 12.08 -6.59 -11.00
N PRO A 15 10.86 -6.54 -11.57
CA PRO A 15 10.25 -5.39 -12.24
C PRO A 15 9.88 -4.27 -11.25
N THR A 16 9.53 -3.09 -11.77
CA THR A 16 9.08 -1.97 -10.92
C THR A 16 7.67 -2.19 -10.43
N GLU A 17 7.50 -2.42 -9.13
CA GLU A 17 6.21 -2.80 -8.54
C GLU A 17 6.13 -2.49 -7.03
N PRO A 18 4.96 -2.11 -6.51
CA PRO A 18 4.74 -2.01 -5.07
C PRO A 18 4.82 -3.37 -4.38
N VAL A 19 5.40 -3.37 -3.19
CA VAL A 19 5.48 -4.54 -2.31
C VAL A 19 4.93 -4.18 -0.94
N LEU A 20 3.93 -4.92 -0.48
CA LEU A 20 3.39 -4.81 0.87
C LEU A 20 4.07 -5.80 1.78
N VAL A 21 4.46 -5.36 2.97
CA VAL A 21 5.15 -6.17 3.97
C VAL A 21 4.19 -6.49 5.12
N PHE A 22 3.96 -7.77 5.38
CA PHE A 22 3.11 -8.25 6.45
C PHE A 22 3.93 -8.81 7.62
N ALA A 23 3.27 -8.99 8.77
CA ALA A 23 3.92 -9.53 9.98
C ALA A 23 4.26 -11.02 9.84
N SER A 24 3.41 -11.78 9.15
CA SER A 24 3.53 -13.24 9.00
C SER A 24 3.16 -13.70 7.58
N ASN A 25 3.55 -14.93 7.21
CA ASN A 25 3.14 -15.55 5.96
C ASN A 25 1.62 -15.71 5.91
N THR A 26 1.01 -16.13 7.03
CA THR A 26 -0.44 -16.29 7.15
C THR A 26 -1.19 -14.99 6.90
N ASP A 27 -0.67 -13.84 7.35
CA ASP A 27 -1.29 -12.54 7.06
C ASP A 27 -1.18 -12.18 5.58
N ALA A 28 -0.02 -12.44 4.96
CA ALA A 28 0.18 -12.21 3.54
C ALA A 28 -0.73 -13.10 2.67
N GLU A 29 -0.86 -14.38 3.01
CA GLU A 29 -1.77 -15.33 2.36
C GLU A 29 -3.24 -14.93 2.56
N THR A 30 -3.61 -14.52 3.77
CA THR A 30 -4.95 -14.00 4.07
C THR A 30 -5.25 -12.76 3.23
N PHE A 31 -4.29 -11.84 3.10
CA PHE A 31 -4.44 -10.68 2.23
C PHE A 31 -4.56 -11.09 0.76
N GLN A 32 -3.68 -11.97 0.27
CA GLN A 32 -3.69 -12.45 -1.11
C GLN A 32 -5.02 -13.13 -1.49
N SER A 33 -5.61 -13.90 -0.57
CA SER A 33 -6.91 -14.54 -0.79
C SER A 33 -8.03 -13.53 -1.09
N ARG A 34 -7.90 -12.29 -0.60
CA ARG A 34 -8.84 -11.18 -0.80
C ARG A 34 -8.41 -10.27 -1.96
N CYS A 35 -7.11 -10.09 -2.14
CA CYS A 35 -6.49 -9.26 -3.18
C CYS A 35 -5.83 -10.16 -4.23
N ARG A 36 -6.63 -10.65 -5.20
CA ARG A 36 -6.16 -11.64 -6.19
C ARG A 36 -5.09 -11.14 -7.16
N GLN A 37 -4.93 -9.82 -7.29
CA GLN A 37 -3.82 -9.22 -8.05
C GLN A 37 -2.48 -9.29 -7.30
N GLY A 38 -2.51 -9.52 -5.99
CA GLY A 38 -1.33 -9.70 -5.18
C GLY A 38 -0.69 -11.06 -5.41
N ARG A 39 0.64 -11.07 -5.51
CA ARG A 39 1.41 -12.31 -5.62
C ARG A 39 2.46 -12.41 -4.51
N ILE A 40 2.60 -13.61 -3.96
CA ILE A 40 3.69 -13.94 -3.02
C ILE A 40 4.77 -14.66 -3.84
N LEU A 41 6.02 -14.22 -3.69
CA LEU A 41 7.18 -14.92 -4.25
C LEU A 41 7.90 -15.69 -3.15
N SER A 42 7.65 -16.99 -3.06
CA SER A 42 8.23 -17.85 -2.01
C SER A 42 9.77 -17.86 -2.01
N ALA A 43 10.40 -17.62 -3.17
CA ALA A 43 11.86 -17.51 -3.29
C ALA A 43 12.46 -16.25 -2.66
N GLN A 44 11.64 -15.22 -2.38
CA GLN A 44 12.08 -13.95 -1.77
C GLN A 44 11.65 -13.90 -0.30
N SER A 45 10.34 -13.80 -0.05
CA SER A 45 9.78 -13.84 1.29
C SER A 45 8.29 -14.18 1.23
N GLY A 46 7.84 -15.13 2.06
CA GLY A 46 6.43 -15.46 2.20
C GLY A 46 5.58 -14.34 2.83
N ARG A 47 6.21 -13.30 3.39
CA ARG A 47 5.54 -12.15 4.03
C ARG A 47 5.31 -10.97 3.08
N TRP A 48 5.78 -11.07 1.84
CA TRP A 48 5.76 -9.99 0.87
C TRP A 48 4.72 -10.25 -0.20
N VAL A 49 3.82 -9.28 -0.39
CA VAL A 49 2.83 -9.33 -1.47
C VAL A 49 3.18 -8.24 -2.47
N TYR A 50 3.56 -8.68 -3.66
CA TYR A 50 3.85 -7.81 -4.79
C TYR A 50 2.55 -7.49 -5.52
N LEU A 51 2.39 -6.24 -5.91
CA LEU A 51 1.20 -5.73 -6.58
C LEU A 51 1.56 -5.16 -7.96
N PRO A 52 0.64 -5.16 -8.93
CA PRO A 52 0.85 -4.42 -10.17
C PRO A 52 1.15 -2.94 -9.91
N LEU A 53 1.97 -2.33 -10.76
CA LEU A 53 2.21 -0.88 -10.72
C LEU A 53 0.89 -0.14 -10.97
N PRO A 54 0.42 0.70 -10.03
CA PRO A 54 -0.87 1.35 -10.18
C PRO A 54 -0.78 2.56 -11.11
N ALA A 55 -1.89 2.83 -11.81
CA ALA A 55 -1.99 3.97 -12.72
C ALA A 55 -1.83 5.30 -11.97
N GLY A 56 -1.11 6.24 -12.59
CA GLY A 56 -0.94 7.60 -12.07
C GLY A 56 -0.02 7.71 -10.85
N LEU A 57 0.70 6.65 -10.46
CA LEU A 57 1.70 6.73 -9.39
C LEU A 57 2.87 7.64 -9.82
N GLN A 58 3.14 8.67 -9.03
CA GLN A 58 4.20 9.65 -9.30
C GLN A 58 5.40 9.47 -8.39
N ARG A 59 5.16 9.11 -7.12
CA ARG A 59 6.22 9.02 -6.11
C ARG A 59 5.87 8.03 -5.02
N VAL A 60 6.88 7.36 -4.49
CA VAL A 60 6.82 6.61 -3.23
C VAL A 60 7.84 7.17 -2.27
N ARG A 61 7.44 7.49 -1.04
CA ARG A 61 8.33 8.03 -0.02
C ARG A 61 7.94 7.58 1.38
N THR A 62 8.90 7.59 2.29
CA THR A 62 8.61 7.46 3.72
C THR A 62 7.80 8.68 4.20
N ALA A 63 6.77 8.42 4.98
CA ALA A 63 5.93 9.39 5.65
C ALA A 63 6.20 9.38 7.17
N ARG A 64 5.48 10.24 7.92
CA ARG A 64 5.62 10.28 9.39
C ARG A 64 5.21 8.93 9.98
N GLY A 65 5.90 8.52 11.05
CA GLY A 65 5.59 7.27 11.75
C GLY A 65 6.06 6.00 11.02
N GLY A 66 6.90 6.11 9.99
CA GLY A 66 7.37 4.92 9.24
C GLY A 66 6.34 4.35 8.27
N ASP A 67 5.20 5.03 8.10
CA ASP A 67 4.30 4.80 6.98
C ASP A 67 5.03 5.06 5.67
N VAL A 68 4.58 4.40 4.61
CA VAL A 68 5.02 4.65 3.23
C VAL A 68 3.87 5.24 2.46
N ALA A 69 4.11 6.41 1.88
CA ALA A 69 3.15 7.15 1.08
C ALA A 69 3.38 6.88 -0.40
N PHE A 70 2.32 6.43 -1.07
CA PHE A 70 2.23 6.32 -2.52
C PHE A 70 1.44 7.52 -3.02
N GLU A 71 2.11 8.46 -3.70
CA GLU A 71 1.53 9.71 -4.21
C GLU A 71 1.14 9.55 -5.67
N PHE A 72 -0.10 9.91 -5.97
CA PHE A 72 -0.72 9.80 -7.29
C PHE A 72 -0.93 11.17 -7.93
N ASP A 73 -1.11 11.19 -9.25
CA ASP A 73 -1.45 12.39 -10.02
C ASP A 73 -2.86 12.95 -9.70
N SER A 74 -3.73 12.12 -9.14
CA SER A 74 -5.13 12.43 -8.89
C SER A 74 -5.68 11.64 -7.70
N ASN A 75 -6.64 12.24 -6.99
CA ASN A 75 -7.32 11.57 -5.89
C ASN A 75 -8.13 10.34 -6.37
N ARG A 76 -8.64 10.37 -7.61
CA ARG A 76 -9.32 9.23 -8.23
C ARG A 76 -8.39 8.02 -8.34
N ASN A 77 -7.14 8.21 -8.79
CA ASN A 77 -6.16 7.12 -8.91
C ASN A 77 -5.74 6.60 -7.52
N ALA A 78 -5.54 7.50 -6.55
CA ALA A 78 -5.28 7.10 -5.17
C ALA A 78 -6.42 6.25 -4.57
N ALA A 79 -7.67 6.70 -4.72
CA ALA A 79 -8.85 5.98 -4.24
C ALA A 79 -9.03 4.64 -4.94
N ALA A 80 -8.88 4.60 -6.28
CA ALA A 80 -8.98 3.37 -7.05
C ALA A 80 -7.91 2.36 -6.64
N TRP A 81 -6.67 2.81 -6.41
CA TRP A 81 -5.63 1.91 -5.94
C TRP A 81 -5.91 1.39 -4.54
N ASN A 82 -6.31 2.27 -3.60
CA ASN A 82 -6.62 1.85 -2.23
C ASN A 82 -7.77 0.83 -2.20
N LEU A 83 -8.82 1.04 -3.00
CA LEU A 83 -9.90 0.08 -3.18
C LEU A 83 -9.39 -1.25 -3.73
N SER A 84 -8.50 -1.20 -4.73
CA SER A 84 -7.94 -2.41 -5.34
C SER A 84 -7.12 -3.28 -4.37
N ILE A 85 -6.58 -2.68 -3.31
CA ILE A 85 -5.86 -3.39 -2.24
C ILE A 85 -6.76 -3.67 -1.02
N GLY A 86 -8.08 -3.57 -1.16
CA GLY A 86 -9.04 -3.85 -0.08
C GLY A 86 -9.05 -2.80 1.03
N GLU A 87 -8.75 -1.54 0.67
CA GLU A 87 -8.79 -0.37 1.56
C GLU A 87 -7.90 -0.50 2.81
N VAL A 88 -6.82 -1.28 2.71
CA VAL A 88 -5.84 -1.44 3.80
C VAL A 88 -4.97 -0.20 4.02
N GLY A 89 -4.91 0.69 3.02
CA GLY A 89 -4.24 1.99 3.12
C GLY A 89 -5.18 3.09 3.60
N LYS A 90 -4.59 4.20 4.02
CA LYS A 90 -5.33 5.40 4.45
C LYS A 90 -5.19 6.50 3.42
N ILE A 91 -6.27 7.24 3.18
CA ILE A 91 -6.28 8.49 2.41
C ILE A 91 -6.74 9.58 3.36
N TYR A 92 -5.94 10.64 3.55
CA TYR A 92 -6.32 11.73 4.44
C TYR A 92 -7.20 12.74 3.71
N ALA A 93 -8.17 13.31 4.42
CA ALA A 93 -8.97 14.40 3.89
C ALA A 93 -8.11 15.66 3.71
N SER A 94 -8.49 16.50 2.74
CA SER A 94 -7.88 17.81 2.55
C SER A 94 -7.98 18.62 3.85
N SER A 95 -6.85 19.11 4.36
CA SER A 95 -6.81 20.02 5.50
C SER A 95 -6.81 21.47 5.00
N LYS A 96 -7.17 22.43 5.86
CA LYS A 96 -7.08 23.87 5.54
C LYS A 96 -5.68 24.30 5.07
N GLU A 97 -4.62 23.60 5.50
CA GLU A 97 -3.23 23.85 5.12
C GLU A 97 -2.84 23.24 3.76
N LYS A 98 -3.58 22.23 3.28
CA LYS A 98 -3.42 21.60 1.97
C LYS A 98 -4.78 21.44 1.30
N PRO A 99 -5.27 22.49 0.61
CA PRO A 99 -6.63 22.54 0.06
C PRO A 99 -6.88 21.58 -1.12
N ARG A 100 -5.89 20.77 -1.52
CA ARG A 100 -6.08 19.65 -2.46
C ARG A 100 -6.43 18.39 -1.66
N PHE A 101 -7.40 17.61 -2.14
CA PHE A 101 -7.63 16.24 -1.65
C PHE A 101 -6.30 15.48 -1.66
N ASP A 102 -5.99 14.77 -0.57
CA ASP A 102 -4.76 14.00 -0.51
C ASP A 102 -4.76 13.00 -1.67
N GLN A 103 -3.69 13.06 -2.44
CA GLN A 103 -3.43 12.17 -3.57
C GLN A 103 -2.53 11.02 -3.10
N GLY A 104 -2.29 10.90 -1.79
CA GLY A 104 -1.50 9.85 -1.17
C GLY A 104 -2.34 8.71 -0.62
N VAL A 105 -1.85 7.48 -0.79
CA VAL A 105 -2.26 6.30 -0.01
C VAL A 105 -1.13 5.93 0.94
N TYR A 106 -1.41 5.90 2.24
CA TYR A 106 -0.43 5.70 3.31
C TYR A 106 -0.57 4.30 3.88
N LEU A 107 0.53 3.56 3.90
CA LEU A 107 0.61 2.16 4.31
C LEU A 107 1.66 1.98 5.41
N GLY A 108 1.24 1.43 6.55
CA GLY A 108 2.13 1.16 7.68
C GLY A 108 1.39 1.13 9.01
N ARG A 109 2.16 1.01 10.10
CA ARG A 109 1.58 1.01 11.45
C ARG A 109 1.15 2.42 11.83
N VAL A 110 -0.15 2.56 12.13
CA VAL A 110 -0.67 3.73 12.85
C VAL A 110 0.15 3.88 14.13
N TRP A 111 0.88 4.99 14.28
CA TRP A 111 1.36 5.38 15.60
C TRP A 111 0.13 5.71 16.45
N LYS A 112 -0.07 4.95 17.53
CA LYS A 112 -1.02 5.30 18.59
C LYS A 112 -0.44 6.42 19.43
#